data_AF-A0A182SWB8-F1
#
_entry.id   AF-A0A182SWB8-F1
#
_cell.length_a   1.000
_cell.length_b   1.000
_cell.length_c   1.000
_cell.angle_alpha   90.00
_cell.angle_beta   90.00
_cell.angle_gamma   90.00
#
_symmetry.space_group_name_H-M   'P 1'
#
loop_
_entity.id
_entity.type
_entity.pdbx_description
1 polymer ?
#
loop_
_entity_poly.entity_id
_entity_poly.type
_entity_poly.pdbx_seq_one_letter_code
_entity_poly.pdbx_strand_id
1 'polypeptide(L)'
;LHAALYGPDADEISSVFDRTIEELNYCHQKLVEELVTWIVHEITSRSRPYRYDLWPSMNPHDAKETLMVSPSASEMFQTTINHLHDMEQELSTNVFMIVVRMIATELDQWMLSSMVMNTKFSNGGAQQFHYDMTRNLFGLFSQYAKKTNLLFKRINDTCALLTMPLGSAILLRETLLSAANDEDGLVRALQEVGLTVFDKNTTLAVLDRRNDMPRIG
;
A
#
# COMPACT_ATOMS: atom_id res chain seq x y z
N LEU A 1 -37.47 -33.84 1.20
CA LEU A 1 -36.95 -32.48 0.95
C LEU A 1 -37.68 -31.40 1.75
N HIS A 2 -39.02 -31.33 1.74
CA HIS A 2 -39.74 -30.27 2.47
C HIS A 2 -39.49 -30.28 3.99
N ALA A 3 -39.39 -31.47 4.62
CA ALA A 3 -39.05 -31.62 6.03
C ALA A 3 -37.59 -31.27 6.39
N ALA A 4 -36.66 -31.33 5.42
CA ALA A 4 -35.26 -30.99 5.64
C ALA A 4 -34.96 -29.49 5.42
N LEU A 5 -35.90 -28.74 4.83
CA LEU A 5 -35.77 -27.31 4.55
C LEU A 5 -36.68 -26.44 5.43
N TYR A 6 -37.73 -27.02 6.04
CA TYR A 6 -38.77 -26.27 6.78
C TYR A 6 -39.27 -27.01 8.04
N GLY A 7 -38.59 -28.06 8.48
CA GLY A 7 -38.90 -28.76 9.73
C GLY A 7 -38.30 -28.06 10.96
N PRO A 8 -38.80 -28.32 12.17
CA PRO A 8 -38.29 -27.72 13.42
C PRO A 8 -36.81 -28.03 13.68
N ASP A 9 -36.26 -29.06 13.03
CA ASP A 9 -34.86 -29.48 13.13
C ASP A 9 -34.04 -29.11 11.87
N ALA A 10 -34.56 -28.24 10.98
CA ALA A 10 -33.86 -27.88 9.75
C ALA A 10 -32.51 -27.20 9.99
N ASP A 11 -32.37 -26.49 11.12
CA ASP A 11 -31.10 -25.89 11.57
C ASP A 11 -30.12 -26.92 12.18
N GLU A 12 -30.59 -28.14 12.50
CA GLU A 12 -29.75 -29.24 13.01
C GLU A 12 -29.26 -30.19 11.89
N ILE A 13 -29.70 -30.01 10.65
CA ILE A 13 -29.27 -30.84 9.52
C ILE A 13 -27.94 -30.32 8.97
N SER A 14 -26.85 -30.69 9.67
CA SER A 14 -25.49 -30.58 9.13
C SER A 14 -25.29 -31.62 8.02
N SER A 15 -24.76 -31.18 6.89
CA SER A 15 -24.35 -32.07 5.79
C SER A 15 -23.15 -32.91 6.23
N VAL A 16 -23.13 -34.18 5.82
CA VAL A 16 -21.97 -35.06 6.02
C VAL A 16 -20.68 -34.53 5.35
N PHE A 17 -20.80 -33.54 4.46
CA PHE A 17 -19.68 -32.90 3.78
C PHE A 17 -19.21 -31.60 4.45
N ASP A 18 -19.92 -31.08 5.46
CA ASP A 18 -19.61 -29.76 6.05
C ASP A 18 -18.16 -29.69 6.52
N ARG A 19 -17.71 -30.70 7.27
CA ARG A 19 -16.32 -30.79 7.72
C ARG A 19 -15.31 -30.83 6.56
N THR A 20 -15.61 -31.57 5.49
CA THR A 20 -14.72 -31.64 4.32
C THR A 20 -14.67 -30.31 3.57
N ILE A 21 -15.78 -29.58 3.51
CA ILE A 21 -15.85 -28.23 2.94
C ILE A 21 -15.04 -27.26 3.79
N GLU A 22 -15.14 -27.33 5.11
CA GLU A 22 -14.33 -26.53 6.03
C GLU A 22 -12.84 -26.79 5.87
N GLU A 23 -12.42 -28.06 5.80
CA GLU A 23 -11.03 -28.47 5.59
C GLU A 23 -10.51 -27.99 4.23
N LEU A 24 -11.32 -28.08 3.16
CA LEU A 24 -10.97 -27.56 1.84
C LEU A 24 -10.83 -26.04 1.84
N ASN A 25 -11.75 -25.31 2.49
CA ASN A 25 -11.68 -23.85 2.61
C ASN A 25 -10.44 -23.40 3.38
N TYR A 26 -10.10 -24.09 4.46
CA TYR A 26 -8.88 -23.84 5.22
C TYR A 26 -7.63 -24.07 4.37
N CYS A 27 -7.57 -25.20 3.64
CA CYS A 27 -6.46 -25.51 2.74
C CYS A 27 -6.32 -24.46 1.64
N HIS A 28 -7.44 -24.07 1.03
CA HIS A 28 -7.48 -23.03 0.01
C HIS A 28 -6.96 -21.68 0.53
N GLN A 29 -7.40 -21.26 1.73
CA GLN A 29 -6.91 -20.04 2.36
C GLN A 29 -5.41 -20.11 2.60
N LYS A 30 -4.90 -21.24 3.10
CA LYS A 30 -3.47 -21.44 3.36
C LYS A 30 -2.63 -21.36 2.10
N LEU A 31 -3.05 -22.02 1.03
CA LEU A 31 -2.35 -21.97 -0.26
C LEU A 31 -2.31 -20.54 -0.84
N VAL A 32 -3.41 -19.79 -0.70
CA VAL A 32 -3.46 -18.39 -1.12
C VAL A 32 -2.52 -17.52 -0.29
N GLU A 33 -2.50 -17.68 1.03
CA GLU A 33 -1.58 -16.95 1.93
C GLU A 33 -0.11 -17.24 1.60
N GLU A 34 0.25 -18.51 1.37
CA GLU A 34 1.60 -18.92 1.00
C GLU A 34 2.02 -18.37 -0.36
N LEU A 35 1.13 -18.43 -1.36
CA LEU A 35 1.36 -17.87 -2.68
C LEU A 35 1.63 -16.37 -2.61
N VAL A 36 0.77 -15.61 -1.91
CA VAL A 36 0.95 -14.16 -1.73
C VAL A 36 2.29 -13.86 -1.06
N THR A 37 2.61 -14.59 0.01
CA THR A 37 3.87 -14.40 0.75
C THR A 37 5.08 -14.59 -0.15
N TRP A 38 5.08 -15.67 -0.95
CA TRP A 38 6.15 -15.96 -1.89
C TRP A 38 6.29 -14.88 -2.97
N ILE A 39 5.19 -14.45 -3.59
CA ILE A 39 5.21 -13.40 -4.63
C ILE A 39 5.71 -12.07 -4.07
N VAL A 40 5.21 -11.66 -2.91
CA VAL A 40 5.65 -10.41 -2.26
C VAL A 40 7.14 -10.50 -1.92
N HIS A 41 7.62 -11.66 -1.46
CA HIS A 41 9.04 -11.87 -1.23
C HIS A 41 9.87 -11.71 -2.52
N GLU A 42 9.46 -12.34 -3.62
CA GLU A 42 10.13 -12.20 -4.92
C GLU A 42 10.20 -10.73 -5.35
N ILE A 43 9.07 -10.02 -5.36
CA ILE A 43 9.01 -8.59 -5.73
C ILE A 43 9.93 -7.75 -4.85
N THR A 44 9.79 -7.88 -3.53
CA THR A 44 10.54 -7.05 -2.58
C THR A 44 12.03 -7.39 -2.53
N SER A 45 12.43 -8.61 -2.88
CA SER A 45 13.84 -8.98 -3.04
C SER A 45 14.53 -8.18 -4.15
N ARG A 46 13.79 -7.87 -5.23
CA ARG A 46 14.28 -7.08 -6.39
C ARG A 46 14.30 -5.57 -6.15
N SER A 47 13.70 -5.11 -5.07
CA SER A 47 13.69 -3.69 -4.68
C SER A 47 15.05 -3.15 -4.23
N ARG A 48 16.06 -4.01 -4.04
CA ARG A 48 17.31 -3.60 -3.37
C ARG A 48 17.95 -2.38 -4.04
N PRO A 49 18.16 -2.29 -5.37
CA PRO A 49 18.73 -1.09 -5.98
C PRO A 49 17.90 0.16 -5.71
N TYR A 50 16.58 0.05 -5.86
CA TYR A 50 15.63 1.14 -5.61
C TYR A 50 15.74 1.74 -4.21
N ARG A 51 15.91 0.89 -3.18
CA ARG A 51 16.07 1.32 -1.79
C ARG A 51 17.34 2.12 -1.54
N TYR A 52 18.37 1.97 -2.38
CA TYR A 52 19.67 2.63 -2.25
C TYR A 52 19.86 3.80 -3.21
N ASP A 53 18.82 4.23 -3.93
CA ASP A 53 18.94 5.47 -4.70
C ASP A 53 19.21 6.67 -3.77
N LEU A 54 19.69 7.75 -4.35
CA LEU A 54 20.11 8.96 -3.64
C LEU A 54 18.92 9.82 -3.18
N TRP A 55 17.84 9.21 -2.67
CA TRP A 55 16.61 9.87 -2.20
C TRP A 55 16.83 11.15 -1.36
N PRO A 56 17.80 11.20 -0.43
CA PRO A 56 18.01 12.40 0.39
C PRO A 56 18.64 13.57 -0.37
N SER A 57 19.26 13.32 -1.53
CA SER A 57 20.04 14.30 -2.28
C SER A 57 19.66 14.35 -3.77
N MET A 58 18.55 13.73 -4.17
CA MET A 58 18.02 13.87 -5.52
C MET A 58 17.68 15.32 -5.80
N ASN A 59 18.12 15.82 -6.95
CA ASN A 59 17.80 17.17 -7.40
C ASN A 59 16.29 17.30 -7.66
N PRO A 60 15.69 18.47 -7.39
CA PRO A 60 14.33 18.75 -7.83
C PRO A 60 14.24 18.62 -9.34
N HIS A 61 13.13 18.09 -9.84
CA HIS A 61 12.91 17.99 -11.28
C HIS A 61 12.59 19.38 -11.86
N ASP A 62 13.17 19.70 -13.01
CA ASP A 62 12.79 20.89 -13.77
C ASP A 62 11.35 20.67 -14.31
N ALA A 63 10.52 21.71 -14.26
CA ALA A 63 9.16 21.67 -14.81
C ALA A 63 9.11 21.35 -16.31
N LYS A 64 10.25 21.48 -17.01
CA LYS A 64 10.40 21.11 -18.43
C LYS A 64 10.79 19.65 -18.66
N GLU A 65 11.21 18.93 -17.62
CA GLU A 65 11.62 17.53 -17.74
C GLU A 65 10.43 16.59 -17.55
N THR A 66 10.28 15.64 -18.46
CA THR A 66 9.32 14.55 -18.30
C THR A 66 9.88 13.57 -17.29
N LEU A 67 9.17 13.39 -16.17
CA LEU A 67 9.49 12.34 -15.20
C LEU A 67 9.45 10.97 -15.86
N MET A 68 10.48 10.18 -15.57
CA MET A 68 10.58 8.79 -15.99
C MET A 68 10.60 7.90 -14.76
N VAL A 69 10.26 6.63 -14.96
CA VAL A 69 10.39 5.64 -13.90
C VAL A 69 11.84 5.50 -13.48
N SER A 70 12.10 5.39 -12.18
CA SER A 70 13.45 5.14 -11.66
C SER A 70 14.01 3.86 -12.27
N PRO A 71 15.16 3.89 -12.98
CA PRO A 71 15.73 2.70 -13.62
C PRO A 71 16.00 1.56 -12.62
N SER A 72 16.38 1.92 -11.40
CA SER A 72 16.59 1.03 -10.24
C SER A 72 15.33 0.29 -9.78
N ALA A 73 14.13 0.79 -10.10
CA ALA A 73 12.84 0.15 -9.79
C ALA A 73 12.41 -0.88 -10.84
N SER A 74 13.04 -0.86 -12.02
CA SER A 74 12.57 -1.63 -13.20
C SER A 74 12.44 -3.12 -12.91
N GLU A 75 13.41 -3.73 -12.22
CA GLU A 75 13.38 -5.16 -11.90
C GLU A 75 12.19 -5.49 -10.98
N MET A 76 11.97 -4.71 -9.93
CA MET A 76 10.84 -4.87 -9.01
C MET A 76 9.48 -4.74 -9.74
N PHE A 77 9.33 -3.74 -10.61
CA PHE A 77 8.10 -3.54 -11.37
C PHE A 77 7.89 -4.60 -12.45
N GLN A 78 8.94 -5.03 -13.13
CA GLN A 78 8.87 -6.12 -14.10
C GLN A 78 8.48 -7.45 -13.43
N THR A 79 9.07 -7.77 -12.28
CA THR A 79 8.68 -8.95 -11.49
C THR A 79 7.22 -8.86 -11.06
N THR A 80 6.75 -7.67 -10.65
CA THR A 80 5.36 -7.46 -10.26
C THR A 80 4.39 -7.74 -11.41
N ILE A 81 4.62 -7.16 -12.60
CA ILE A 81 3.70 -7.35 -13.73
C ILE A 81 3.72 -8.78 -14.27
N ASN A 82 4.87 -9.45 -14.25
CA ASN A 82 4.98 -10.86 -14.66
C ASN A 82 4.13 -11.75 -13.74
N HIS A 83 4.27 -11.63 -12.42
CA HIS A 83 3.44 -12.42 -11.49
C HIS A 83 1.95 -12.11 -11.63
N LEU A 84 1.57 -10.84 -11.79
CA LEU A 84 0.19 -10.47 -12.02
C LEU A 84 -0.38 -11.13 -13.28
N HIS A 85 0.39 -11.12 -14.38
CA HIS A 85 -0.01 -11.75 -15.62
C HIS A 85 -0.12 -13.28 -15.50
N ASP A 86 0.89 -13.94 -14.92
CA ASP A 86 0.91 -15.39 -14.74
C ASP A 86 -0.29 -15.84 -13.90
N MET A 87 -0.58 -15.15 -12.79
CA MET A 87 -1.73 -15.47 -11.95
C MET A 87 -3.08 -15.22 -12.63
N GLU A 88 -3.18 -14.21 -13.49
CA GLU A 88 -4.40 -13.96 -14.26
C GLU A 88 -4.70 -15.11 -15.23
N GLN A 89 -3.67 -15.74 -15.80
CA GLN A 89 -3.83 -16.88 -16.71
C GLN A 89 -4.13 -18.18 -15.96
N GLU A 90 -3.49 -18.40 -14.80
CA GLU A 90 -3.53 -19.69 -14.11
C GLU A 90 -4.65 -19.80 -13.05
N LEU A 91 -5.15 -18.68 -12.52
CA LEU A 91 -6.16 -18.68 -11.46
C LEU A 91 -7.56 -18.34 -11.97
N SER A 92 -8.58 -18.90 -11.32
CA SER A 92 -9.95 -18.42 -11.53
C SER A 92 -10.07 -16.95 -11.13
N THR A 93 -10.91 -16.18 -11.82
CA THR A 93 -11.07 -14.73 -11.60
C THR A 93 -11.31 -14.36 -10.13
N ASN A 94 -12.10 -15.16 -9.41
CA ASN A 94 -12.38 -14.90 -7.99
C ASN A 94 -11.14 -15.04 -7.11
N VAL A 95 -10.37 -16.12 -7.30
CA VAL A 95 -9.13 -16.38 -6.56
C VAL A 95 -8.07 -15.35 -6.94
N PHE A 96 -7.90 -15.09 -8.23
CA PHE A 96 -7.00 -14.05 -8.74
C PHE A 96 -7.26 -12.70 -8.07
N MET A 97 -8.52 -12.25 -8.03
CA MET A 97 -8.87 -10.97 -7.41
C MET A 97 -8.64 -10.93 -5.90
N ILE A 98 -8.73 -12.07 -5.19
CA ILE A 98 -8.34 -12.17 -3.78
C ILE A 98 -6.83 -11.98 -3.65
N VAL A 99 -6.05 -12.73 -4.44
CA VAL A 99 -4.58 -12.69 -4.43
C VAL A 99 -4.07 -11.28 -4.77
N VAL A 100 -4.63 -10.63 -5.79
CA VAL A 100 -4.27 -9.24 -6.18
C VAL A 100 -4.45 -8.26 -5.02
N ARG A 101 -5.58 -8.35 -4.29
CA ARG A 101 -5.83 -7.47 -3.13
C ARG A 101 -4.86 -7.74 -1.98
N MET A 102 -4.54 -9.00 -1.73
CA MET A 102 -3.60 -9.39 -0.68
C MET A 102 -2.18 -8.92 -1.01
N ILE A 103 -1.70 -9.15 -2.25
CA ILE A 103 -0.40 -8.64 -2.72
C ILE A 103 -0.34 -7.11 -2.59
N ALA A 104 -1.38 -6.41 -3.04
CA ALA A 104 -1.40 -4.95 -2.96
C ALA A 104 -1.34 -4.46 -1.50
N THR A 105 -2.03 -5.14 -0.58
CA THR A 105 -2.01 -4.82 0.86
C THR A 105 -0.63 -5.02 1.47
N GLU A 106 0.01 -6.15 1.18
CA GLU A 106 1.37 -6.45 1.67
C GLU A 106 2.41 -5.48 1.10
N LEU A 107 2.33 -5.16 -0.20
CA LEU A 107 3.22 -4.17 -0.82
C LEU A 107 2.98 -2.76 -0.26
N ASP A 108 1.72 -2.35 -0.02
CA ASP A 108 1.36 -1.07 0.59
C ASP A 108 2.02 -0.91 1.98
N GLN A 109 1.95 -1.96 2.80
CA GLN A 109 2.60 -2.00 4.10
C GLN A 109 4.12 -2.07 4.02
N TRP A 110 4.66 -2.88 3.11
CA TRP A 110 6.10 -3.05 2.93
C TRP A 110 6.77 -1.76 2.47
N MET A 111 6.19 -1.06 1.50
CA MET A 111 6.69 0.22 1.01
C MET A 111 6.77 1.26 2.14
N LEU A 112 5.75 1.35 3.00
CA LEU A 112 5.81 2.24 4.15
C LEU A 112 6.92 1.82 5.12
N SER A 113 6.88 0.58 5.61
CA SER A 113 7.71 0.11 6.71
C SER A 113 9.19 -0.09 6.34
N SER A 114 9.45 -0.64 5.16
CA SER A 114 10.80 -1.06 4.75
C SER A 114 11.50 -0.03 3.86
N MET A 115 10.74 0.77 3.10
CA MET A 115 11.31 1.80 2.23
C MET A 115 11.22 3.19 2.85
N VAL A 116 10.01 3.68 3.11
CA VAL A 116 9.80 5.08 3.53
C VAL A 116 10.34 5.35 4.92
N MET A 117 10.04 4.49 5.89
CA MET A 117 10.46 4.71 7.28
C MET A 117 11.98 4.66 7.48
N ASN A 118 12.71 4.01 6.58
CA ASN A 118 14.18 3.89 6.63
C ASN A 118 14.92 4.91 5.76
N THR A 119 14.19 5.81 5.09
CA THR A 119 14.76 6.70 4.07
C THR A 119 14.42 8.15 4.35
N LYS A 120 15.38 9.04 4.09
CA LYS A 120 15.18 10.48 4.06
C LYS A 120 14.95 10.95 2.63
N PHE A 121 14.08 11.92 2.44
CA PHE A 121 13.71 12.41 1.11
C PHE A 121 14.03 13.90 0.95
N SER A 122 14.75 14.25 -0.11
CA SER A 122 14.72 15.60 -0.66
C SER A 122 13.37 15.87 -1.33
N ASN A 123 13.10 17.12 -1.71
CA ASN A 123 11.92 17.45 -2.51
C ASN A 123 11.89 16.67 -3.84
N GLY A 124 13.03 16.58 -4.53
CA GLY A 124 13.16 15.79 -5.76
C GLY A 124 12.93 14.30 -5.52
N GLY A 125 13.52 13.73 -4.47
CA GLY A 125 13.32 12.32 -4.12
C GLY A 125 11.87 11.99 -3.79
N ALA A 126 11.18 12.87 -3.07
CA ALA A 126 9.75 12.72 -2.79
C ALA A 126 8.90 12.76 -4.08
N GLN A 127 9.22 13.65 -5.02
CA GLN A 127 8.53 13.74 -6.31
C GLN A 127 8.75 12.48 -7.16
N GLN A 128 10.00 11.99 -7.24
CA GLN A 128 10.32 10.77 -7.97
C GLN A 128 9.63 9.55 -7.36
N PHE A 129 9.66 9.41 -6.03
CA PHE A 129 8.96 8.33 -5.32
C PHE A 129 7.45 8.38 -5.61
N HIS A 130 6.84 9.56 -5.53
CA HIS A 130 5.43 9.74 -5.87
C HIS A 130 5.12 9.33 -7.31
N TYR A 131 5.99 9.67 -8.27
CA TYR A 131 5.83 9.27 -9.67
C TYR A 131 5.93 7.74 -9.84
N ASP A 132 6.98 7.12 -9.29
CA ASP A 132 7.18 5.68 -9.35
C ASP A 132 5.98 4.93 -8.78
N MET A 133 5.44 5.39 -7.65
CA MET A 133 4.29 4.73 -7.02
C MET A 133 3.00 4.95 -7.80
N THR A 134 2.63 6.20 -8.07
CA THR A 134 1.28 6.54 -8.59
C THR A 134 1.14 6.35 -10.09
N ARG A 135 2.22 6.51 -10.86
CA ARG A 135 2.20 6.33 -12.32
C ARG A 135 2.65 4.95 -12.76
N ASN A 136 3.47 4.26 -11.97
CA ASN A 136 3.99 2.94 -12.33
C ASN A 136 3.37 1.84 -11.48
N LEU A 137 3.69 1.74 -10.18
CA LEU A 137 3.17 0.66 -9.34
C LEU A 137 1.64 0.57 -9.39
N PHE A 138 0.95 1.70 -9.18
CA PHE A 138 -0.52 1.74 -9.25
C PHE A 138 -1.02 1.44 -10.67
N GLY A 139 -0.26 1.84 -11.69
CA GLY A 139 -0.53 1.53 -13.09
C GLY A 139 -0.53 0.02 -13.36
N LEU A 140 0.39 -0.74 -12.77
CA LEU A 140 0.46 -2.20 -12.92
C LEU A 140 -0.83 -2.91 -12.45
N PHE A 141 -1.49 -2.35 -11.43
CA PHE A 141 -2.73 -2.90 -10.87
C PHE A 141 -4.00 -2.34 -11.54
N SER A 142 -3.87 -1.31 -12.37
CA SER A 142 -5.02 -0.57 -12.93
C SER A 142 -5.89 -1.39 -13.88
N GLN A 143 -5.30 -2.40 -14.52
CA GLN A 143 -6.02 -3.36 -15.36
C GLN A 143 -6.96 -4.29 -14.56
N TYR A 144 -6.70 -4.45 -13.26
CA TYR A 144 -7.46 -5.34 -12.38
C TYR A 144 -8.37 -4.59 -11.39
N ALA A 145 -8.03 -3.35 -11.07
CA ALA A 145 -8.78 -2.53 -10.11
C ALA A 145 -8.92 -1.09 -10.60
N LYS A 146 -10.17 -0.61 -10.71
CA LYS A 146 -10.46 0.77 -11.16
C LYS A 146 -9.97 1.87 -10.22
N LYS A 147 -9.85 1.57 -8.92
CA LYS A 147 -9.46 2.53 -7.87
C LYS A 147 -8.23 2.04 -7.13
N THR A 148 -7.07 2.03 -7.80
CA THR A 148 -5.82 1.50 -7.26
C THR A 148 -5.30 2.28 -6.05
N ASN A 149 -5.63 3.57 -5.94
CA ASN A 149 -5.40 4.36 -4.73
C ASN A 149 -6.09 3.79 -3.48
N LEU A 150 -7.19 3.04 -3.64
CA LEU A 150 -7.85 2.35 -2.52
C LEU A 150 -7.18 1.02 -2.16
N LEU A 151 -6.35 0.45 -3.04
CA LEU A 151 -5.51 -0.70 -2.73
C LEU A 151 -4.24 -0.27 -1.98
N PHE A 152 -3.68 0.88 -2.35
CA PHE A 152 -2.39 1.38 -1.85
C PHE A 152 -2.56 2.64 -1.00
N LYS A 153 -3.40 2.55 0.04
CA LYS A 153 -3.78 3.72 0.85
C LYS A 153 -2.61 4.32 1.61
N ARG A 154 -1.71 3.50 2.18
CA ARG A 154 -0.56 4.00 2.94
C ARG A 154 0.48 4.64 2.04
N ILE A 155 0.72 4.06 0.86
CA ILE A 155 1.59 4.68 -0.15
C ILE A 155 0.99 6.00 -0.60
N ASN A 156 -0.31 6.04 -0.86
CA ASN A 156 -1.01 7.26 -1.27
C ASN A 156 -0.90 8.37 -0.21
N ASP A 157 -1.21 8.07 1.04
CA ASP A 157 -1.07 9.00 2.17
C ASP A 157 0.39 9.45 2.35
N THR A 158 1.35 8.53 2.20
CA THR A 158 2.79 8.84 2.25
C THR A 158 3.17 9.85 1.18
N CYS A 159 2.79 9.59 -0.07
CA CYS A 159 3.08 10.48 -1.18
C CYS A 159 2.50 11.87 -0.95
N ALA A 160 1.27 11.95 -0.44
CA ALA A 160 0.65 13.23 -0.09
C ALA A 160 1.51 14.01 0.93
N LEU A 161 1.97 13.36 2.00
CA LEU A 161 2.81 14.01 3.02
C LEU A 161 4.20 14.41 2.52
N LEU A 162 4.87 13.52 1.77
CA LEU A 162 6.23 13.77 1.28
C LEU A 162 6.27 14.88 0.22
N THR A 163 5.21 15.04 -0.57
CA THR A 163 5.14 16.04 -1.65
C THR A 163 4.38 17.31 -1.28
N MET A 164 3.76 17.35 -0.10
CA MET A 164 3.06 18.52 0.43
C MET A 164 3.95 19.79 0.41
N PRO A 165 3.39 20.98 0.14
CA PRO A 165 4.12 22.23 0.31
C PRO A 165 4.66 22.38 1.75
N LEU A 166 5.89 22.89 1.89
CA LEU A 166 6.57 22.97 3.19
C LEU A 166 5.75 23.71 4.26
N GLY A 167 5.12 24.84 3.90
CA GLY A 167 4.29 25.60 4.83
C GLY A 167 3.11 24.79 5.38
N SER A 168 2.44 24.02 4.52
CA SER A 168 1.35 23.12 4.92
C SER A 168 1.84 21.96 5.78
N ALA A 169 3.03 21.41 5.47
CA ALA A 169 3.64 20.34 6.25
C ALA A 169 4.02 20.79 7.67
N ILE A 170 4.57 22.01 7.81
CA ILE A 170 4.88 22.62 9.11
C ILE A 170 3.59 22.86 9.90
N LEU A 171 2.58 23.47 9.28
CA LEU A 171 1.31 23.75 9.94
C LEU A 171 0.61 22.49 10.43
N LEU A 172 0.57 21.44 9.59
CA LEU A 172 0.00 20.15 9.98
C LEU A 172 0.76 19.57 11.18
N ARG A 173 2.10 19.58 11.15
CA ARG A 173 2.92 19.08 12.25
C ARG A 173 2.68 19.83 13.55
N GLU A 174 2.64 21.17 13.50
CA GLU A 174 2.35 22.01 14.67
C GLU A 174 0.96 21.77 15.24
N THR A 175 -0.04 21.63 14.35
CA THR A 175 -1.42 21.29 14.74
C THR A 175 -1.47 19.94 15.45
N LEU A 176 -0.82 18.92 14.90
CA LEU A 176 -0.78 17.58 15.50
C LEU A 176 -0.04 17.57 16.85
N LEU A 177 1.06 18.32 16.98
CA LEU A 177 1.82 18.40 18.24
C LEU A 177 1.06 19.16 19.33
N SER A 178 0.32 20.21 18.99
CA SER A 178 -0.45 21.02 19.94
C SER A 178 -1.77 20.37 20.38
N ALA A 179 -2.40 19.57 19.52
CA ALA A 179 -3.67 18.88 19.81
C ALA A 179 -3.47 17.57 20.61
N ALA A 180 -2.89 17.64 21.81
CA ALA A 180 -2.60 16.43 22.61
C ALA A 180 -3.86 15.65 23.06
N ASN A 181 -5.00 16.33 23.25
CA ASN A 181 -6.22 15.76 23.83
C ASN A 181 -7.51 16.00 22.99
N ASP A 182 -7.38 16.49 21.75
CA ASP A 182 -8.52 16.77 20.86
C ASP A 182 -8.55 15.77 19.69
N GLU A 183 -9.11 14.57 19.94
CA GLU A 183 -9.18 13.50 18.94
C GLU A 183 -10.00 13.91 17.69
N ASP A 184 -11.13 14.60 17.87
CA ASP A 184 -11.98 15.05 16.77
C ASP A 184 -11.30 16.15 15.93
N GLY A 185 -10.52 17.03 16.57
CA GLY A 185 -9.66 17.99 15.89
C GLY A 185 -8.55 17.31 15.09
N LEU A 186 -7.90 16.30 15.66
CA LEU A 186 -6.85 15.52 14.98
C LEU A 186 -7.40 14.81 13.73
N VAL A 187 -8.54 14.13 13.84
CA VAL A 187 -9.16 13.43 12.71
C VAL A 187 -9.51 14.41 11.59
N ARG A 188 -10.09 15.57 11.92
CA ARG A 188 -10.40 16.60 10.92
C ARG A 188 -9.17 17.14 10.23
N ALA A 189 -8.12 17.47 10.99
CA ALA A 189 -6.87 17.98 10.42
C ALA A 189 -6.23 16.98 9.44
N LEU A 190 -6.26 15.68 9.76
CA LEU A 190 -5.75 14.61 8.87
C LEU A 190 -6.61 14.47 7.60
N GLN A 191 -7.94 14.59 7.73
CA GLN A 191 -8.86 14.53 6.58
C GLN A 191 -8.74 15.75 5.66
N GLU A 192 -8.50 16.95 6.22
CA GLU A 192 -8.34 18.19 5.45
C GLU A 192 -7.14 18.14 4.50
N VAL A 193 -6.08 17.43 4.88
CA VAL A 193 -4.92 17.19 4.01
C VAL A 193 -5.05 15.93 3.13
N GLY A 194 -6.23 15.29 3.16
CA GLY A 194 -6.57 14.15 2.30
C GLY A 194 -6.04 12.81 2.75
N LEU A 195 -5.60 12.66 4.01
CA LEU A 195 -5.17 11.37 4.54
C LEU A 195 -6.35 10.46 4.83
N THR A 196 -6.15 9.18 4.60
CA THR A 196 -7.21 8.17 4.62
C THR A 196 -6.99 7.08 5.68
N VAL A 197 -5.75 6.82 6.05
CA VAL A 197 -5.38 5.70 6.94
C VAL A 197 -4.39 6.06 8.04
N PHE A 198 -3.62 7.14 7.89
CA PHE A 198 -2.62 7.49 8.89
C PHE A 198 -3.21 8.11 10.15
N ASP A 199 -2.66 7.68 11.29
CA ASP A 199 -2.89 8.31 12.58
C ASP A 199 -1.88 9.45 12.82
N LYS A 200 -2.01 10.12 13.97
CA LYS A 200 -1.10 11.20 14.40
C LYS A 200 0.36 10.77 14.35
N ASN A 201 0.71 9.62 14.94
CA ASN A 201 2.09 9.19 15.10
C ASN A 201 2.74 8.84 13.77
N THR A 202 2.02 8.10 12.92
CA THR A 202 2.48 7.73 11.58
C THR A 202 2.65 8.98 10.71
N THR A 203 1.71 9.92 10.79
CA THR A 203 1.79 11.19 10.05
C THR A 203 3.03 11.98 10.44
N LEU A 204 3.28 12.15 11.74
CA LEU A 204 4.49 12.82 12.24
C LEU A 204 5.76 12.10 11.78
N ALA A 205 5.80 10.77 11.87
CA ALA A 205 6.96 9.97 11.46
C ALA A 205 7.27 10.10 9.96
N VAL A 206 6.23 10.12 9.10
CA VAL A 206 6.38 10.32 7.65
C VAL A 206 6.81 11.75 7.33
N LEU A 207 6.23 12.76 7.97
CA LEU A 207 6.66 14.16 7.81
C LEU A 207 8.14 14.31 8.18
N ASP A 208 8.56 13.67 9.26
CA ASP A 208 9.96 13.65 9.69
C ASP A 208 10.89 12.95 8.69
N ARG A 209 10.40 12.21 7.68
CA ARG A 209 11.26 11.66 6.61
C ARG A 209 11.72 12.73 5.61
N ARG A 210 11.08 13.90 5.57
CA ARG A 210 11.49 14.99 4.68
C ARG A 210 12.74 15.69 5.21
N ASN A 211 13.63 16.09 4.30
CA ASN A 211 14.87 16.79 4.65
C ASN A 211 14.68 18.28 4.94
N ASP A 212 13.61 18.87 4.41
CA ASP A 212 13.29 20.28 4.58
C ASP A 212 12.52 20.58 5.88
N MET A 213 12.15 19.54 6.64
CA MET A 213 11.41 19.72 7.88
C MET A 213 12.28 20.31 9.00
N PRO A 214 11.82 21.37 9.67
CA PRO A 214 12.55 21.97 10.79
C PRO A 214 12.78 20.96 11.93
N ARG A 215 14.00 20.97 12.47
CA ARG A 215 14.32 20.23 13.69
C ARG A 215 13.47 20.80 14.83
N ILE A 216 12.82 19.92 15.59
CA ILE A 216 12.20 20.31 16.86
C ILE A 216 13.37 20.56 17.83
N GLY A 217 13.41 21.76 18.40
CA GLY A 217 14.38 22.13 19.44
C GLY A 217 14.08 21.48 20.77
#